data_AF-A0A7W6BCI1-F1
#
_entry.id   AF-A0A7W6BCI1-F1
#
_cell.length_a   1.000
_cell.length_b   1.000
_cell.length_c   1.000
_cell.angle_alpha   90.00
_cell.angle_beta   90.00
_cell.angle_gamma   90.00
#
_symmetry.space_group_name_H-M   'P 1'
#
loop_
_entity.id
_entity.type
_entity.pdbx_description
1 polymer ?
#
loop_
_entity_poly.entity_id
_entity_poly.type
_entity_poly.pdbx_seq_one_letter_code
_entity_poly.pdbx_strand_id
1 'polypeptide(L)'
;MKLSKMHPEDIKAAIRKRFMSVSAFERRFNLPAKSVHDLLRGRHSARVEEAIKSVISQPVSEFSKSEHSEYSQKDGDAHRLNNKTR
;
A
#
# COMPACT_ATOMS: atom_id res chain seq x y z
N MET A 1 4.22 -9.08 -18.29
CA MET A 1 3.25 -9.79 -17.42
C MET A 1 1.89 -9.08 -17.49
N LYS A 2 0.78 -9.80 -17.70
CA LYS A 2 -0.57 -9.22 -17.82
C LYS A 2 -1.15 -8.97 -16.42
N LEU A 3 -1.35 -7.71 -16.04
CA LEU A 3 -1.96 -7.33 -14.74
C LEU A 3 -3.36 -7.96 -14.53
N SER A 4 -4.06 -8.26 -15.62
CA SER A 4 -5.39 -8.87 -15.63
C SER A 4 -5.44 -10.30 -15.06
N LYS A 5 -4.28 -10.94 -14.79
CA LYS A 5 -4.19 -12.28 -14.18
C LYS A 5 -3.77 -12.25 -12.71
N MET A 6 -3.37 -11.09 -12.19
CA MET A 6 -2.89 -10.92 -10.82
C MET A 6 -4.05 -10.52 -9.91
N HIS A 7 -4.18 -11.17 -8.74
CA HIS A 7 -5.24 -10.84 -7.81
C HIS A 7 -5.06 -9.41 -7.30
N PRO A 8 -6.13 -8.61 -7.11
CA PRO A 8 -6.02 -7.24 -6.62
C PRO A 8 -5.32 -7.14 -5.26
N GLU A 9 -5.34 -8.20 -4.47
CA GLU A 9 -4.60 -8.26 -3.20
C GLU A 9 -3.10 -8.46 -3.40
N ASP A 10 -2.67 -9.21 -4.42
CA ASP A 10 -1.26 -9.37 -4.76
C ASP A 10 -0.66 -8.04 -5.23
N ILE A 11 -1.43 -7.26 -6.00
CA ILE A 11 -1.03 -5.91 -6.43
C ILE A 11 -0.84 -5.01 -5.19
N LYS A 12 -1.81 -5.02 -4.27
CA LYS A 12 -1.69 -4.28 -2.99
C LYS A 12 -0.49 -4.75 -2.18
N ALA A 13 -0.23 -6.05 -2.11
CA ALA A 13 0.89 -6.62 -1.38
C ALA A 13 2.23 -6.21 -2.01
N ALA A 14 2.35 -6.23 -3.35
CA ALA A 14 3.54 -5.78 -4.07
C ALA A 14 3.81 -4.29 -3.83
N ILE A 15 2.77 -3.45 -3.84
CA ILE A 15 2.89 -2.03 -3.53
C ILE A 15 3.32 -1.82 -2.07
N ARG A 16 2.69 -2.51 -1.11
CA ARG A 16 3.02 -2.41 0.31
C ARG A 16 4.45 -2.87 0.61
N LYS A 17 4.93 -3.94 -0.03
CA LYS A 17 6.31 -4.41 0.12
C LYS A 17 7.36 -3.38 -0.30
N ARG A 18 7.01 -2.45 -1.20
CA ARG A 18 7.95 -1.46 -1.77
C ARG A 18 7.81 -0.06 -1.19
N PHE A 19 6.58 0.37 -0.94
CA PHE A 19 6.26 1.73 -0.50
C PHE A 19 5.69 1.78 0.92
N MET A 20 5.64 0.65 1.63
CA MET A 20 5.02 0.45 2.94
C MET A 20 3.49 0.60 2.96
N SER A 21 2.92 1.51 2.17
CA SER A 21 1.47 1.69 2.03
C SER A 21 1.06 2.08 0.61
N VAL A 22 -0.22 1.84 0.29
CA VAL A 22 -0.81 2.25 -1.00
C VAL A 22 -0.83 3.77 -1.13
N SER A 23 -1.11 4.49 -0.03
CA SER A 23 -1.12 5.95 -0.01
C SER A 23 0.27 6.56 -0.19
N ALA A 24 1.33 5.92 0.30
CA ALA A 24 2.71 6.35 0.05
C ALA A 24 3.08 6.20 -1.43
N PHE A 25 2.63 5.13 -2.08
CA PHE A 25 2.75 4.98 -3.53
C PHE A 25 1.98 6.08 -4.27
N GLU A 26 0.73 6.34 -3.91
CA GLU A 26 -0.07 7.42 -4.52
C GLU A 26 0.65 8.78 -4.41
N ARG A 27 1.23 9.11 -3.25
CA ARG A 27 2.01 10.33 -3.05
C ARG A 27 3.26 10.37 -3.92
N ARG A 28 4.01 9.26 -4.01
CA ARG A 28 5.27 9.19 -4.76
C ARG A 28 5.08 9.31 -6.26
N PHE A 29 3.95 8.84 -6.78
CA PHE A 29 3.59 8.94 -8.21
C PHE A 29 2.65 10.13 -8.52
N ASN A 30 2.39 11.00 -7.55
CA ASN A 30 1.49 12.15 -7.68
C ASN A 30 0.11 11.74 -8.24
N LEU A 31 -0.44 10.64 -7.70
CA LEU A 31 -1.73 10.09 -8.08
C LEU A 31 -2.82 10.60 -7.13
N PRO A 32 -4.07 10.71 -7.61
CA PRO A 32 -5.19 11.03 -6.74
C PRO A 32 -5.38 9.98 -5.64
N ALA A 33 -5.87 10.42 -4.49
CA ALA A 33 -6.15 9.52 -3.37
C ALA A 33 -7.18 8.45 -3.78
N LYS A 34 -6.95 7.20 -3.37
CA LYS A 34 -7.79 6.03 -3.70
C LYS A 34 -7.77 5.64 -5.17
N SER A 35 -6.97 6.26 -6.04
CA SER A 35 -6.89 5.88 -7.45
C SER A 35 -6.43 4.44 -7.66
N VAL A 36 -5.56 3.91 -6.78
CA VAL A 36 -5.18 2.50 -6.84
C VAL A 36 -6.37 1.60 -6.50
N HIS A 37 -7.15 1.97 -5.49
CA HIS A 37 -8.32 1.20 -5.11
C HIS A 37 -9.43 1.25 -6.17
N ASP A 38 -9.58 2.38 -6.87
CA ASP A 38 -10.50 2.54 -8.00
C ASP A 38 -10.11 1.62 -9.17
N LEU A 39 -8.81 1.56 -9.50
CA LEU A 39 -8.27 0.63 -10.50
C LEU A 39 -8.58 -0.83 -10.15
N LEU A 40 -8.34 -1.21 -8.90
CA LEU A 40 -8.59 -2.57 -8.42
C LEU A 40 -10.08 -2.93 -8.35
N ARG A 41 -10.97 -1.93 -8.30
CA ARG A 41 -12.43 -2.10 -8.40
C ARG A 41 -12.95 -2.13 -9.84
N GLY A 42 -12.07 -2.04 -10.83
CA GLY A 42 -12.42 -2.09 -12.26
C GLY A 42 -12.61 -0.73 -12.91
N ARG A 43 -12.35 0.39 -12.21
CA ARG A 43 -12.31 1.71 -12.84
C ARG A 43 -10.96 1.93 -13.50
N HIS A 44 -10.93 1.77 -14.81
CA HIS A 44 -9.67 1.81 -15.56
C HIS A 44 -9.09 3.23 -15.61
N SER A 45 -7.92 3.40 -15.00
CA SER A 45 -7.11 4.61 -15.08
C SER A 45 -5.75 4.26 -15.67
N ALA A 46 -5.54 4.56 -16.95
CA ALA A 46 -4.32 4.17 -17.68
C ALA A 46 -3.03 4.63 -16.98
N ARG A 47 -3.03 5.85 -16.41
CA ARG A 47 -1.90 6.42 -15.65
C ARG A 47 -1.54 5.59 -14.42
N VAL A 48 -2.55 5.09 -13.70
CA VAL A 48 -2.36 4.27 -12.48
C VAL A 48 -1.89 2.88 -12.86
N GLU A 49 -2.45 2.32 -13.92
CA GLU A 49 -2.06 1.01 -14.45
C GLU A 49 -0.59 1.01 -14.89
N GLU A 50 -0.16 2.04 -15.62
CA GLU A 50 1.23 2.19 -16.06
C GLU A 50 2.21 2.32 -14.88
N ALA A 51 1.87 3.14 -13.88
CA ALA A 51 2.68 3.29 -12.67
C ALA A 51 2.83 1.95 -11.92
N ILE A 52 1.73 1.20 -11.79
CA ILE A 52 1.74 -0.13 -11.15
C ILE A 52 2.54 -1.14 -11.98
N LYS A 53 2.42 -1.13 -13.31
CA LYS A 53 3.24 -2.00 -14.20
C LYS A 53 4.72 -1.69 -14.07
N SER A 54 5.09 -0.41 -14.07
CA SER A 54 6.48 0.03 -13.93
C SER A 54 7.08 -0.49 -12.63
N VAL A 55 6.34 -0.36 -11.53
CA VAL A 55 6.73 -0.92 -10.24
C VAL A 55 6.81 -2.44 -10.31
N ILE A 56 5.73 -3.15 -10.62
CA ILE A 56 5.70 -4.62 -10.56
C ILE A 56 6.75 -5.27 -11.48
N SER A 57 7.08 -4.65 -12.62
CA SER A 57 8.07 -5.18 -13.56
C SER A 57 9.51 -5.08 -13.07
N GLN A 58 9.81 -4.20 -12.10
CA GLN A 58 11.17 -4.08 -11.54
C GLN A 58 11.40 -5.10 -10.42
N PRO A 59 12.49 -5.90 -10.45
CA PRO A 59 12.78 -6.88 -9.40
C PRO A 59 13.09 -6.18 -8.07
N VAL A 60 12.55 -6.73 -6.98
CA VAL A 60 12.66 -6.19 -5.61
C VAL A 60 14.09 -6.24 -5.05
N SER A 61 15.02 -6.94 -5.69
CA SER A 61 16.37 -7.17 -5.14
C SER A 61 17.30 -5.96 -5.22
N GLU A 62 16.97 -4.91 -5.97
CA GLU A 62 17.82 -3.71 -6.05
C GLU A 62 17.57 -2.68 -4.93
N PHE A 63 16.48 -2.81 -4.17
CA PHE A 63 16.09 -1.79 -3.18
C PHE A 63 16.33 -2.17 -1.71
N SER A 64 16.88 -3.35 -1.43
CA SER A 64 17.15 -3.83 -0.05
C SER A 64 18.33 -3.14 0.65
N LYS A 65 18.64 -1.89 0.31
CA LYS A 65 19.57 -1.03 1.06
C LYS A 65 18.90 0.30 1.40
N SER A 66 17.94 0.29 2.32
CA SER A 66 17.80 1.43 3.22
C SER A 66 16.93 1.04 4.41
N GLU A 67 17.55 1.21 5.57
CA GLU A 67 16.95 1.19 6.89
C GLU A 67 15.83 2.24 7.00
N HIS A 68 14.98 2.06 8.02
CA HIS A 68 13.90 2.95 8.49
C HIS A 68 12.55 2.90 7.74
N SER A 69 11.50 2.47 8.44
CA SER A 69 10.79 3.43 9.28
C SER A 69 9.94 2.73 10.35
N GLU A 70 9.97 3.32 11.53
CA GLU A 70 9.20 2.98 12.71
C GLU A 70 7.72 2.83 12.36
N TYR A 71 7.22 1.60 12.49
CA TYR A 71 5.79 1.36 12.60
C TYR A 71 5.37 1.92 13.96
N SER A 72 5.01 3.20 14.02
CA SER A 72 4.32 3.76 15.18
C SER A 72 2.95 3.09 15.24
N GLN A 73 2.90 1.93 15.90
CA GLN A 73 1.67 1.33 16.40
C GLN A 73 1.02 2.41 17.24
N LYS A 74 -0.08 2.98 16.74
CA LYS A 74 -1.00 3.70 17.60
C LYS A 74 -1.49 2.68 18.60
N ASP A 75 -0.93 2.74 19.81
CA ASP A 75 -1.50 2.14 21.01
C ASP A 75 -2.94 2.64 21.09
N GLY A 76 -3.86 1.75 20.71
CA GLY A 76 -5.26 1.92 21.02
C GLY A 76 -5.37 1.75 22.53
N ASP A 77 -5.20 2.85 23.25
CA ASP A 77 -5.45 2.98 24.67
C ASP A 77 -6.91 2.56 24.93
N ALA A 78 -7.07 1.26 25.20
CA ALA A 78 -8.33 0.61 25.50
C ALA A 78 -8.22 -0.04 26.89
N HIS A 79 -7.68 0.68 27.86
CA HIS A 79 -7.74 0.30 29.26
C HIS A 79 -8.85 1.09 29.96
N ARG A 80 -10.10 0.75 29.63
CA ARG A 80 -11.27 1.16 30.43
C ARG A 80 -11.25 0.40 31.76
N LEU A 81 -10.47 0.89 32.72
CA LEU A 81 -10.50 0.46 34.11
C LEU A 81 -11.90 0.67 34.69
N ASN A 82 -12.66 -0.40 34.86
CA ASN A 82 -13.88 -0.37 35.65
C ASN A 82 -13.51 -0.28 37.13
N ASN A 83 -13.51 0.93 37.68
CA ASN A 83 -13.48 1.13 39.12
C ASN A 83 -14.88 0.79 39.67
N LYS A 84 -15.07 -0.44 40.16
CA LYS A 84 -16.24 -0.80 40.97
C LYS A 84 -15.87 -0.64 42.44
N THR A 85 -16.30 0.48 43.00
CA THR A 85 -16.35 0.79 44.43
C THR A 85 -17.11 -0.30 45.19
N ARG A 86 -16.56 -0.80 46.29
CA ARG A 86 -17.32 -1.51 47.33
C ARG A 86 -16.86 -1.05 48.70
#